data_AF-A0A7S4NME3-F1
#
_entry.id   AF-A0A7S4NME3-F1
#
_cell.length_a   1.000
_cell.length_b   1.000
_cell.length_c   1.000
_cell.angle_alpha   90.00
_cell.angle_beta   90.00
_cell.angle_gamma   90.00
#
_symmetry.space_group_name_H-M   'P 1'
#
loop_
_entity.id
_entity.type
_entity.pdbx_description
1 polymer ?
#
loop_
_entity_poly.entity_id
_entity_poly.type
_entity_poly.pdbx_seq_one_letter_code
_entity_poly.pdbx_strand_id
1 'polypeptide(L)'
;MKLRTAAYAIRAKLNMPVPLPYFHALNLLQNINYGLYTYALLEFESNLTPVVLWVMVVVTVGMREVATALSNPFGDDDVDFPVNKWIAQLRGMALVLHPANVPCAVPEPGGQERSEGMNGAKQESNAGYVV
;
A
#
# COMPACT_ATOMS: atom_id res chain seq x y z
N MET A 1 -11.19 -7.52 26.87
CA MET A 1 -11.75 -8.00 25.59
C MET A 1 -11.66 -6.99 24.42
N LYS A 2 -10.87 -5.90 24.50
CA LYS A 2 -10.84 -4.86 23.45
C LYS A 2 -10.06 -5.25 22.18
N LEU A 3 -8.99 -6.06 22.30
CA LEU A 3 -8.15 -6.47 21.18
C LEU A 3 -8.89 -7.36 20.15
N ARG A 4 -9.66 -8.34 20.63
CA ARG A 4 -10.44 -9.25 19.76
C ARG A 4 -11.49 -8.49 18.97
N THR A 5 -12.16 -7.52 19.60
CA THR A 5 -13.16 -6.67 18.94
C THR A 5 -12.50 -5.79 17.86
N ALA A 6 -11.35 -5.18 18.15
CA ALA A 6 -10.61 -4.38 17.17
C ALA A 6 -10.11 -5.22 15.98
N ALA A 7 -9.54 -6.40 16.24
CA ALA A 7 -9.08 -7.31 15.19
C ALA A 7 -10.23 -7.79 14.29
N TYR A 8 -11.39 -8.07 14.88
CA TYR A 8 -12.58 -8.43 14.11
C TYR A 8 -13.09 -7.27 13.26
N ALA A 9 -13.14 -6.04 13.80
CA ALA A 9 -13.57 -4.87 13.06
C ALA A 9 -12.70 -4.59 11.82
N ILE A 10 -11.37 -4.69 11.97
CA ILE A 10 -10.42 -4.52 10.86
C ILE A 10 -10.65 -5.60 9.80
N ARG A 11 -10.73 -6.88 10.21
CA ARG A 11 -10.97 -8.00 9.29
C ARG A 11 -12.31 -7.87 8.55
N ALA A 12 -13.36 -7.42 9.24
CA ALA A 12 -14.67 -7.20 8.64
C ALA A 12 -14.65 -6.08 7.59
N LYS A 13 -13.90 -4.99 7.83
CA LYS A 13 -13.76 -3.88 6.87
C LYS A 13 -12.93 -4.27 5.66
N LEU A 14 -11.85 -5.04 5.83
CA LEU A 14 -11.03 -5.54 4.73
C LEU A 14 -11.75 -6.55 3.84
N ASN A 15 -12.67 -7.33 4.41
CA ASN A 15 -13.41 -8.36 3.67
C ASN A 15 -14.61 -7.81 2.87
N MET A 16 -14.85 -6.49 2.92
CA MET A 16 -15.88 -5.81 2.15
C MET A 16 -15.22 -4.86 1.14
N PRO A 17 -14.59 -5.39 0.07
CA PRO A 17 -14.01 -4.55 -0.96
C PRO A 17 -15.10 -3.71 -1.64
N VAL A 18 -14.73 -2.51 -2.11
CA VAL A 18 -15.63 -1.65 -2.88
C VAL A 18 -16.11 -2.44 -4.12
N PRO A 19 -17.42 -2.48 -4.41
CA PRO A 19 -17.89 -3.25 -5.55
C PRO A 19 -17.32 -2.68 -6.85
N LEU A 20 -16.78 -3.56 -7.70
CA LEU A 20 -16.21 -3.25 -9.02
C LEU A 20 -17.03 -2.24 -9.87
N PRO A 21 -18.39 -2.30 -9.95
CA PRO A 21 -19.15 -1.33 -10.74
C PRO A 21 -19.00 0.12 -10.28
N TYR A 22 -18.79 0.37 -8.98
CA TYR A 22 -18.59 1.74 -8.48
C TYR A 22 -17.29 2.34 -9.00
N PHE A 23 -16.22 1.55 -9.07
CA PHE A 23 -14.94 2.01 -9.60
C PHE A 23 -15.05 2.44 -11.07
N HIS A 24 -15.70 1.63 -11.91
CA HIS A 24 -15.90 1.99 -13.32
C HIS A 24 -16.85 3.18 -13.49
N ALA A 25 -17.91 3.26 -12.69
CA ALA A 25 -18.85 4.38 -12.73
C ALA A 25 -18.18 5.72 -12.37
N LEU A 26 -17.32 5.75 -11.35
CA LEU A 26 -16.58 6.96 -10.97
C LEU A 26 -15.63 7.41 -12.08
N ASN A 27 -14.95 6.48 -12.75
CA ASN A 27 -14.05 6.80 -13.86
C ASN A 27 -14.83 7.32 -15.08
N LEU A 28 -15.98 6.73 -15.38
CA LEU A 28 -16.85 7.19 -16.46
C LEU A 28 -17.41 8.59 -16.18
N LEU A 29 -17.91 8.81 -14.96
CA LEU A 29 -18.42 10.11 -14.52
C LEU A 29 -17.32 11.19 -14.60
N GLN A 30 -16.09 10.86 -14.20
CA GLN A 30 -14.95 11.77 -14.30
C GLN A 30 -14.65 12.16 -15.75
N ASN A 31 -14.66 11.19 -16.68
CA ASN A 31 -14.43 11.45 -18.10
C ASN A 31 -15.53 12.33 -18.72
N ILE A 32 -16.80 12.11 -18.35
CA ILE A 32 -17.93 12.94 -18.82
C ILE A 32 -17.78 14.38 -18.30
N ASN A 33 -17.40 14.57 -17.04
CA ASN A 33 -17.16 15.90 -16.47
C ASN A 33 -16.04 16.66 -17.20
N TYR A 34 -14.94 16.00 -17.57
CA TYR A 34 -13.91 16.65 -18.39
C TYR A 34 -14.39 17.06 -19.78
N GLY A 35 -15.27 16.25 -20.40
CA GLY A 35 -15.93 16.62 -21.64
C GLY A 35 -16.77 17.91 -21.50
N LEU A 36 -17.56 17.99 -20.42
CA LEU A 36 -18.37 19.18 -20.09
C LEU A 36 -17.50 20.42 -19.83
N TYR A 37 -16.41 20.28 -19.07
CA TYR A 37 -15.50 21.39 -18.80
C TYR A 37 -14.83 21.89 -20.08
N THR A 38 -14.41 20.99 -20.96
CA THR A 38 -13.79 21.37 -22.24
C THR A 38 -14.78 22.10 -23.14
N TYR A 39 -16.04 21.64 -23.18
CA TYR A 39 -17.10 22.31 -23.94
C TYR A 39 -17.40 23.71 -23.40
N ALA A 40 -17.59 23.86 -22.09
CA ALA A 40 -17.86 25.14 -21.45
C ALA A 40 -16.70 26.14 -21.62
N LEU A 41 -15.47 25.64 -21.61
CA LEU A 41 -14.28 26.46 -21.74
C LEU A 41 -13.99 26.89 -23.18
N LEU A 42 -14.52 26.18 -24.18
CA LEU A 42 -14.35 26.50 -25.60
C LEU A 42 -14.99 27.84 -26.01
N GLU A 43 -16.04 28.28 -25.30
CA GLU A 43 -16.76 29.53 -25.57
C GLU A 43 -15.97 30.77 -25.13
N PHE A 44 -14.93 30.62 -24.30
CA PHE A 44 -14.10 31.75 -23.87
C PHE A 44 -12.97 32.03 -24.87
N GLU A 45 -12.93 33.24 -25.42
CA GLU A 45 -11.86 33.75 -26.29
C GLU A 45 -10.55 34.09 -25.53
N SER A 46 -10.12 33.23 -24.61
CA SER A 46 -8.90 33.42 -23.82
C SER A 46 -7.86 32.37 -24.15
N ASN A 47 -6.60 32.80 -24.32
CA ASN A 47 -5.47 31.88 -24.51
C ASN A 47 -5.06 31.17 -23.20
N LEU A 48 -5.63 31.55 -22.05
CA LEU A 48 -5.36 30.91 -20.74
C LEU A 48 -6.25 29.69 -20.45
N THR A 49 -7.28 29.48 -21.26
CA THR A 49 -8.21 28.36 -21.18
C THR A 49 -7.55 26.97 -21.02
N PRO A 50 -6.53 26.59 -21.81
CA PRO A 50 -5.86 25.29 -21.66
C PRO A 50 -5.09 25.15 -20.34
N VAL A 51 -4.56 26.25 -19.79
CA VAL A 51 -3.83 26.23 -18.52
C VAL A 51 -4.78 25.96 -17.36
N VAL A 52 -5.95 26.61 -17.36
CA VAL A 52 -6.99 26.40 -16.35
C VAL A 52 -7.54 24.97 -16.40
N LEU A 53 -7.78 24.44 -17.60
CA LEU A 53 -8.21 23.05 -17.79
C LEU A 53 -7.14 22.08 -17.25
N TRP A 54 -5.86 22.32 -17.54
CA TRP A 54 -4.77 21.49 -17.06
C TRP A 54 -4.71 21.45 -15.53
N VAL A 55 -4.80 22.60 -14.85
CA VAL A 55 -4.80 22.65 -13.38
C VAL A 55 -6.01 21.89 -12.82
N MET A 56 -7.20 22.06 -13.39
CA MET A 56 -8.40 21.34 -12.97
C MET A 56 -8.24 19.82 -13.10
N VAL A 57 -7.68 19.34 -14.22
CA VAL A 57 -7.41 17.91 -14.44
C VAL A 57 -6.39 17.40 -13.44
N VAL A 58 -5.28 18.11 -13.21
CA VAL A 58 -4.25 17.68 -12.24
C VAL A 58 -4.84 17.55 -10.83
N VAL A 59 -5.63 18.52 -10.37
CA VAL A 59 -6.23 18.48 -9.03
C VAL A 59 -7.20 17.31 -8.88
N THR A 60 -8.08 17.11 -9.87
CA THR A 60 -9.12 16.08 -9.79
C THR A 60 -8.60 14.66 -10.03
N VAL A 61 -7.62 14.48 -10.93
CA VAL A 61 -6.89 13.21 -11.06
C VAL A 61 -6.09 12.92 -9.79
N GLY A 62 -5.35 13.91 -9.26
CA GLY A 62 -4.58 13.74 -8.04
C GLY A 62 -5.44 13.33 -6.84
N MET A 63 -6.62 13.95 -6.69
CA MET A 63 -7.57 13.57 -5.63
C MET A 63 -8.07 12.12 -5.78
N ARG A 64 -8.28 11.65 -7.01
CA ARG A 64 -8.69 10.27 -7.29
C ARG A 64 -7.60 9.25 -6.96
N GLU A 65 -6.35 9.53 -7.33
CA GLU A 65 -5.21 8.65 -7.01
C GLU A 65 -5.02 8.56 -5.48
N VAL A 66 -5.09 9.69 -4.77
CA VAL A 66 -5.03 9.70 -3.29
C VAL A 66 -6.19 8.89 -2.68
N ALA A 67 -7.40 9.04 -3.19
CA ALA A 67 -8.55 8.25 -2.71
C ALA A 67 -8.37 6.75 -2.97
N THR A 68 -7.69 6.38 -4.06
CA THR A 68 -7.38 4.99 -4.40
C THR A 68 -6.33 4.42 -3.46
N ALA A 69 -5.24 5.16 -3.19
CA ALA A 69 -4.23 4.76 -2.21
C ALA A 69 -4.84 4.56 -0.81
N LEU A 70 -5.70 5.49 -0.37
CA LEU A 70 -6.38 5.40 0.93
C LEU A 70 -7.42 4.28 1.03
N SER A 71 -7.87 3.71 -0.10
CA SER A 71 -8.88 2.65 -0.10
C SER A 71 -8.33 1.31 0.42
N ASN A 72 -7.02 1.10 0.35
CA ASN A 72 -6.34 -0.08 0.88
C ASN A 72 -5.11 0.33 1.74
N PRO A 73 -5.31 0.75 3.00
CA PRO A 73 -4.25 1.33 3.84
C PRO A 73 -3.25 0.31 4.43
N PHE A 74 -3.35 -0.96 4.01
CA PHE A 74 -2.53 -2.08 4.50
C PHE A 74 -1.82 -2.81 3.35
N GLY A 75 -1.68 -2.16 2.20
CA GLY A 75 -0.88 -2.67 1.08
C GLY A 75 0.62 -2.45 1.30
N ASP A 76 1.32 -2.36 0.18
CA ASP A 76 2.76 -2.09 0.11
C ASP A 76 3.06 -0.68 -0.44
N ASP A 77 2.08 0.24 -0.43
CA ASP A 77 2.29 1.63 -0.86
C ASP A 77 3.15 2.40 0.17
N ASP A 78 3.91 3.39 -0.28
CA ASP A 78 4.76 4.23 0.58
C ASP A 78 3.95 5.00 1.63
N VAL A 79 2.66 5.24 1.35
CA VAL A 79 1.72 5.92 2.25
C VAL A 79 0.94 4.98 3.16
N ASP A 80 1.17 3.66 3.08
CA ASP A 80 0.48 2.67 3.90
C ASP A 80 1.01 2.58 5.33
N PHE A 81 0.21 1.97 6.21
CA PHE A 81 0.62 1.79 7.59
C PHE A 81 1.73 0.73 7.71
N PRO A 82 2.86 1.02 8.41
CA PRO A 82 3.95 0.07 8.59
C PRO A 82 3.64 -0.98 9.68
N VAL A 83 2.61 -1.78 9.46
CA VAL A 83 2.08 -2.77 10.41
C VAL A 83 3.15 -3.76 10.85
N ASN A 84 4.02 -4.19 9.94
CA ASN A 84 5.13 -5.11 10.23
C ASN A 84 6.09 -4.55 11.29
N LYS A 85 6.40 -3.24 11.23
CA LYS A 85 7.27 -2.57 12.22
C LYS A 85 6.58 -2.50 13.58
N TRP A 86 5.28 -2.18 13.60
CA TRP A 86 4.51 -2.10 14.85
C TRP A 86 4.36 -3.46 15.53
N ILE A 87 4.15 -4.54 14.76
CA ILE A 87 4.08 -5.90 15.31
C ILE A 87 5.42 -6.30 15.94
N ALA A 88 6.54 -6.00 15.28
CA ALA A 88 7.87 -6.28 15.82
C ALA A 88 8.12 -5.54 17.16
N GLN A 89 7.75 -4.26 17.24
CA GLN A 89 7.86 -3.47 18.47
C GLN A 89 6.97 -4.01 19.60
N LEU A 90 5.72 -4.36 19.29
CA LEU A 90 4.78 -4.93 20.26
C LEU A 90 5.27 -6.28 20.80
N ARG A 91 5.84 -7.14 19.93
CA ARG A 91 6.44 -8.41 20.35
C ARG A 91 7.70 -8.22 21.20
N GLY A 92 8.50 -7.20 20.91
CA GLY A 92 9.63 -6.80 21.76
C GLY A 92 9.21 -6.45 23.19
N MET A 93 8.09 -5.73 23.36
CA MET A 93 7.52 -5.48 24.69
C MET A 93 6.98 -6.76 25.35
N ALA A 94 6.38 -7.67 24.58
CA ALA A 94 5.86 -8.93 25.11
C ALA A 94 6.97 -9.89 25.59
N LEU A 95 8.19 -9.78 25.07
CA LEU A 95 9.36 -10.54 25.54
C LEU A 95 9.67 -10.24 27.01
N VAL A 96 9.39 -9.02 27.49
CA VAL A 96 9.57 -8.60 28.90
C VAL A 96 8.65 -9.40 29.83
N LEU A 97 7.47 -9.81 29.34
CA LEU A 97 6.47 -10.54 30.11
C LEU A 97 6.59 -12.07 29.96
N HIS A 98 7.10 -12.57 28.83
CA HIS A 98 7.28 -14.00 28.59
C HIS A 98 8.53 -14.28 27.75
N PRO A 99 9.60 -14.85 28.34
CA PRO A 99 10.89 -15.03 27.68
C PRO A 99 10.88 -16.05 26.52
N ALA A 100 9.84 -16.89 26.42
CA ALA A 100 9.68 -17.82 25.30
C ALA A 100 9.06 -17.17 24.04
N ASN A 101 8.72 -15.88 24.07
CA ASN A 101 8.21 -15.16 22.90
C ASN A 101 9.36 -14.77 21.97
N VAL A 102 9.92 -15.75 21.27
CA VAL A 102 11.02 -15.54 20.32
C VAL A 102 10.53 -14.63 19.18
N PRO A 103 11.27 -13.57 18.80
CA PRO A 103 10.90 -12.77 17.65
C PRO A 103 10.94 -13.66 16.39
N CYS A 104 9.78 -13.93 15.79
CA CYS A 104 9.76 -14.36 14.39
C CYS A 104 10.41 -13.25 13.57
N ALA A 105 11.34 -13.62 12.69
CA ALA A 105 11.89 -12.70 11.70
C ALA A 105 10.74 -12.00 10.96
N VAL A 106 10.82 -10.68 10.86
CA VAL A 106 9.94 -9.89 9.99
C VAL A 106 10.28 -10.32 8.56
N PRO A 107 9.32 -10.81 7.76
CA PRO A 107 9.57 -11.02 6.34
C PRO A 107 9.94 -9.66 5.74
N GLU A 108 11.12 -9.55 5.13
CA GLU A 108 11.54 -8.32 4.46
C GLU A 108 10.58 -8.05 3.28
N PRO A 109 9.95 -6.86 3.19
CA PRO A 109 9.18 -6.50 2.03
C PRO A 109 10.17 -6.14 0.91
N GLY A 110 10.47 -7.10 0.04
CA GLY A 110 11.36 -6.88 -1.12
C GLY A 110 12.29 -8.03 -1.53
N GLY A 111 12.14 -9.24 -0.96
CA GLY A 111 12.89 -10.43 -1.40
C GLY A 111 12.31 -11.07 -2.66
N GLN A 112 12.56 -10.46 -3.80
CA GLN A 112 12.29 -11.00 -5.13
C GLN A 112 12.98 -12.38 -5.29
N GLU A 113 12.21 -13.41 -5.66
CA GLU A 113 12.71 -14.71 -6.11
C GLU A 113 13.67 -14.53 -7.30
N ARG A 114 14.98 -14.40 -7.04
CA ARG A 114 16.01 -14.59 -8.06
C ARG A 114 17.36 -14.88 -7.41
N SER A 115 17.65 -16.18 -7.22
CA SER A 115 18.97 -16.84 -7.32
C SER A 115 19.04 -18.15 -6.51
N GLU A 116 18.00 -18.98 -6.49
CA GLU A 116 18.16 -20.42 -6.16
C GLU A 116 18.38 -21.18 -7.46
N GLY A 117 19.55 -20.94 -8.02
CA GLY A 117 20.04 -21.59 -9.23
C GLY A 117 21.53 -21.35 -9.31
N MET A 118 22.30 -22.34 -8.85
CA MET A 118 23.74 -22.51 -9.05
C MET A 118 24.68 -21.93 -7.98
N ASN A 119 24.86 -22.66 -6.87
CA ASN A 119 26.19 -23.08 -6.39
C ASN A 119 26.08 -24.11 -5.25
N GLY A 120 25.82 -25.36 -5.62
CA GLY A 120 26.39 -26.48 -4.88
C GLY A 120 27.87 -26.60 -5.22
N ALA A 121 28.68 -26.94 -4.22
CA ALA A 121 30.11 -27.29 -4.28
C ALA A 121 31.13 -26.14 -4.10
N LYS A 122 31.43 -25.79 -2.84
CA LYS A 122 32.80 -25.93 -2.29
C LYS A 122 32.87 -25.62 -0.79
N GLN A 123 33.74 -26.40 -0.13
CA GLN A 123 34.36 -26.18 1.18
C GLN A 123 33.62 -26.65 2.44
N GLU A 124 33.49 -27.97 2.54
CA GLU A 124 34.02 -28.67 3.72
C GLU A 124 35.55 -28.48 3.80
N SER A 125 36.10 -28.52 5.02
CA SER A 125 37.53 -28.39 5.40
C SER A 125 37.97 -26.99 5.82
N ASN A 126 37.92 -26.68 7.12
CA ASN A 126 39.13 -26.73 7.98
C ASN A 126 38.81 -26.46 9.47
N ALA A 127 39.41 -27.27 10.35
CA ALA A 127 39.85 -27.05 11.74
C ALA A 127 38.93 -26.28 12.74
N GLY A 128 38.62 -26.77 13.95
CA GLY A 128 39.48 -27.49 14.89
C GLY A 128 40.01 -26.55 15.99
N TYR A 129 39.41 -26.63 17.19
CA TYR A 129 39.89 -26.13 18.51
C TYR A 129 38.84 -26.67 19.54
N VAL A 130 39.02 -27.68 20.42
CA VAL A 130 40.04 -28.01 21.46
C VAL A 130 40.34 -26.76 22.30
N VAL A 131 39.89 -26.60 23.56
CA VAL A 131 40.03 -27.46 24.76
C VAL A 131 38.74 -27.42 25.58
#